data_AF-A0AAV6P7P0-F1
#
_entry.id   AF-A0AAV6P7P0-F1
#
_cell.length_a   1.000
_cell.length_b   1.000
_cell.length_c   1.000
_cell.angle_alpha   90.00
_cell.angle_beta   90.00
_cell.angle_gamma   90.00
#
_symmetry.space_group_name_H-M   'P 1'
#
loop_
_entity.id
_entity.type
_entity.pdbx_description
1 polymer ?
#
loop_
_entity_poly.entity_id
_entity_poly.type
_entity_poly.pdbx_seq_one_letter_code
_entity_poly.pdbx_strand_id
1 'polypeptide(L)'
;MLRFLNQQYDFEGRKDLVKFVKLVGAAGLYVHIRIGPYVCAEWNYGGFPVWLHFVPGIKFRTDNEPFKYHGGTNFGRTTGGPFISTSYDYDAPIDEYGLVRQPNWGHLREVHKAIKMCEEALVSTEPAVSSLGRNLEATVYKSGSQCCAFLANVDTQSDATVTFNGNTYHLPAWSVSILPDCKNVVLNTAKINSVTTRPSFSNQPLKVDASASEAFDSGWSWIDEPVGISKDNSFAKLGLSEQINTTADQSDYLWYSLSTDIKGDEPFLENGSETVLHVESLGHALHVFINKKLAGSGRGGKGNSKVSLEIPITLVPGKNTIDLLSLTVGLQHYGAFFETKGAGVTGVKLESQKNGITVDISSGQWTYQIGLKGEDLGLSSGSSSQWLSQPSLPKNKPLTWYKTTFDAPDGSDPVALDFTGFGKGEAWINGQSIGRYWPSYIASGHCTAYCNYRGAYRSSKCLKNCGKPSQTLYHVPQSWLKPTGNTLVLFEEIGSDPTRLSFALKQIESVCAHVSESHPPPVDMWSSDTKLQISGPVLSLECPSPNQIISSIKFASFGTPLGTCGSFSQGQCRSQNALSTVQKACIGSKSCSVQVSIKAFGDPCRGKTKSLAVEASCE
;
A
#
# COMPACT_ATOMS: atom_id res chain seq x y z
N MET A 1 -5.40 26.74 32.64
CA MET A 1 -5.75 25.49 33.34
C MET A 1 -6.91 24.84 32.59
N LEU A 2 -6.61 24.15 31.49
CA LEU A 2 -7.62 23.45 30.66
C LEU A 2 -7.69 22.00 31.16
N ARG A 3 -8.83 21.64 31.75
CA ARG A 3 -9.14 20.27 32.14
C ARG A 3 -9.21 19.41 30.88
N PHE A 4 -8.45 18.33 30.84
CA PHE A 4 -8.48 17.31 29.80
C PHE A 4 -9.88 16.67 29.72
N LEU A 5 -10.60 16.99 28.64
CA LEU A 5 -11.68 16.19 28.04
C LEU A 5 -10.98 15.38 26.92
N ASN A 6 -11.02 14.05 26.79
CA ASN A 6 -12.14 13.14 26.88
C ASN A 6 -11.68 11.69 27.13
N GLN A 7 -12.30 11.00 28.09
CA GLN A 7 -12.29 9.54 28.26
C GLN A 7 -13.31 8.86 27.32
N GLN A 8 -13.37 9.30 26.06
CA GLN A 8 -14.31 8.74 25.08
C GLN A 8 -13.64 7.57 24.34
N TYR A 9 -14.19 6.38 24.55
CA TYR A 9 -13.79 5.18 23.84
C TYR A 9 -14.71 4.99 22.64
N ASP A 10 -14.12 4.67 21.49
CA ASP A 10 -14.86 4.34 20.26
C ASP A 10 -14.47 2.93 19.80
N PHE A 11 -15.40 2.00 19.99
CA PHE A 11 -15.31 0.61 19.55
C PHE A 11 -16.38 0.28 18.50
N GLU A 12 -16.90 1.29 17.78
CA GLU A 12 -17.93 1.08 16.77
C GLU A 12 -17.34 0.77 15.39
N GLY A 13 -18.16 0.19 14.51
CA GLY A 13 -17.80 -0.09 13.12
C GLY A 13 -16.52 -0.93 12.98
N ARG A 14 -15.52 -0.40 12.26
CA ARG A 14 -14.23 -1.10 12.05
C ARG A 14 -13.32 -1.14 13.29
N LYS A 15 -13.68 -0.40 14.35
CA LYS A 15 -12.93 -0.34 15.62
C LYS A 15 -13.45 -1.37 16.63
N ASP A 16 -14.47 -2.15 16.28
CA ASP A 16 -15.03 -3.19 17.12
C ASP A 16 -14.09 -4.41 17.26
N LEU A 17 -13.13 -4.27 18.18
CA LEU A 17 -12.16 -5.30 18.51
C LEU A 17 -12.84 -6.59 19.00
N VAL A 18 -13.94 -6.46 19.75
CA VAL A 18 -14.66 -7.61 20.31
C VAL A 18 -15.29 -8.44 19.20
N LYS A 19 -15.96 -7.78 18.23
CA LYS A 19 -16.50 -8.46 17.05
C LYS A 19 -15.40 -9.12 16.23
N PHE A 20 -14.26 -8.47 16.02
CA PHE A 20 -13.12 -9.07 15.32
C PHE A 20 -12.62 -10.34 16.03
N VAL A 21 -12.38 -10.28 17.34
CA VAL A 21 -11.92 -11.44 18.13
C VAL A 21 -12.95 -12.57 18.11
N LYS A 22 -14.25 -12.26 18.21
CA LYS A 22 -15.33 -13.26 18.09
C LYS A 22 -15.38 -13.90 16.72
N LEU A 23 -15.18 -13.14 15.64
CA LEU A 23 -15.10 -13.68 14.28
C LEU A 23 -13.90 -14.62 14.12
N VAL A 24 -12.74 -14.29 14.71
CA VAL A 24 -11.57 -15.18 14.71
C VAL A 24 -11.86 -16.47 15.47
N GLY A 25 -12.50 -16.38 16.65
CA GLY A 25 -12.95 -17.55 17.41
C GLY A 25 -13.98 -18.41 16.68
N ALA A 26 -14.95 -17.79 16.00
CA ALA A 26 -15.93 -18.47 15.17
C ALA A 26 -15.28 -19.19 13.97
N ALA A 27 -14.15 -18.68 13.49
CA ALA A 27 -13.33 -19.34 12.47
C ALA A 27 -12.41 -20.45 13.03
N GLY A 28 -12.47 -20.75 14.33
CA GLY A 28 -11.66 -21.79 14.98
C GLY A 28 -10.18 -21.44 15.15
N LEU A 29 -9.83 -20.15 15.11
CA LEU A 29 -8.45 -19.66 15.21
C LEU A 29 -8.17 -19.04 16.58
N TYR A 30 -6.91 -19.09 17.03
CA TYR A 30 -6.43 -18.33 18.17
C TYR A 30 -6.08 -16.89 17.78
N VAL A 31 -6.18 -15.95 18.72
CA VAL A 31 -5.81 -14.54 18.53
C VAL A 31 -4.61 -14.18 19.40
N HIS A 32 -3.58 -13.59 18.80
CA HIS A 32 -2.54 -12.86 19.53
C HIS A 32 -2.84 -11.36 19.49
N ILE A 33 -3.41 -10.80 20.55
CA ILE A 33 -3.72 -9.37 20.64
C ILE A 33 -2.48 -8.60 21.06
N ARG A 34 -1.82 -7.94 20.10
CA ARG A 34 -0.72 -7.01 20.36
C ARG A 34 -1.28 -5.65 20.76
N ILE A 35 -1.68 -5.51 22.03
CA ILE A 35 -2.42 -4.34 22.55
C ILE A 35 -1.66 -3.02 22.37
N GLY A 36 -0.33 -3.03 22.37
CA GLY A 36 0.47 -1.80 22.46
C GLY A 36 0.62 -1.33 23.92
N PRO A 37 0.46 -0.03 24.23
CA PRO A 37 -0.29 0.97 23.46
C PRO A 37 0.49 1.61 22.30
N TYR A 38 1.82 1.55 22.31
CA TYR A 38 2.62 1.79 21.11
C TYR A 38 2.59 0.53 20.24
N VAL A 39 2.13 0.64 19.00
CA VAL A 39 2.08 -0.49 18.06
C VAL A 39 3.01 -0.32 16.87
N CYS A 40 3.65 0.85 16.73
CA CYS A 40 4.36 1.24 15.52
C CYS A 40 3.43 1.13 14.30
N ALA A 41 3.45 -0.02 13.62
CA ALA A 41 2.51 -0.47 12.58
C ALA A 41 2.40 0.48 11.39
N GLU A 42 3.40 1.35 11.19
CA GLU A 42 3.33 2.49 10.28
C GLU A 42 2.04 3.31 10.46
N TRP A 43 1.48 3.32 11.68
CA TRP A 43 0.22 3.97 12.03
C TRP A 43 0.47 5.36 12.61
N ASN A 44 -0.50 6.26 12.48
CA ASN A 44 -0.36 7.65 12.94
C ASN A 44 0.07 7.69 14.41
N TYR A 45 1.14 8.44 14.67
CA TYR A 45 1.77 8.58 15.99
C TYR A 45 2.07 7.25 16.72
N GLY A 46 2.27 6.16 15.96
CA GLY A 46 2.57 4.83 16.48
C GLY A 46 1.43 4.17 17.26
N GLY A 47 0.18 4.63 17.07
CA GLY A 47 -1.00 4.17 17.81
C GLY A 47 -1.35 4.98 19.05
N PHE A 48 -0.50 5.93 19.46
CA PHE A 48 -0.80 6.80 20.58
C PHE A 48 -1.80 7.89 20.19
N PRO A 49 -2.80 8.16 21.06
CA PRO A 49 -3.57 9.40 20.96
C PRO A 49 -2.67 10.63 21.12
N VAL A 50 -2.78 11.61 20.20
CA VAL A 50 -1.94 12.81 20.20
C VAL A 50 -2.07 13.62 21.50
N TRP A 51 -3.22 13.59 22.17
CA TRP A 51 -3.38 14.29 23.46
C TRP A 51 -2.42 13.82 24.55
N LEU A 52 -1.90 12.59 24.48
CA LEU A 52 -0.89 12.09 25.41
C LEU A 52 0.39 12.93 25.35
N HIS A 53 0.69 13.54 24.20
CA HIS A 53 1.84 14.44 24.01
C HIS A 53 1.82 15.62 24.99
N PHE A 54 0.64 16.10 25.37
CA PHE A 54 0.48 17.27 26.23
C PHE A 54 0.47 16.93 27.73
N VAL A 55 0.64 15.65 28.11
CA VAL A 55 0.70 15.23 29.52
C VAL A 55 2.11 15.50 30.07
N PRO A 56 2.26 16.35 31.11
CA PRO A 56 3.58 16.65 31.66
C PRO A 56 4.32 15.40 32.16
N GLY A 57 5.58 15.22 31.74
CA GLY A 57 6.48 14.17 32.23
C GLY A 57 6.31 12.78 31.59
N ILE A 58 5.48 12.63 30.56
CA ILE A 58 5.25 11.36 29.88
C ILE A 58 6.46 10.90 29.05
N LYS A 59 6.70 9.59 28.97
CA LYS A 59 7.76 8.97 28.15
C LYS A 59 7.18 7.80 27.34
N PHE A 60 7.41 7.81 26.03
CA PHE A 60 6.89 6.81 25.10
C PHE A 60 7.96 5.74 24.76
N ARG A 61 7.49 4.56 24.33
CA ARG A 61 8.30 3.41 23.87
C ARG A 61 9.17 2.69 24.92
N THR A 62 8.53 1.75 25.60
CA THR A 62 9.17 0.51 26.09
C THR A 62 8.60 -0.69 25.31
N ASP A 63 9.33 -1.82 25.23
CA ASP A 63 9.60 -2.57 23.97
C ASP A 63 8.66 -3.76 23.56
N ASN A 64 8.60 -4.10 22.24
CA ASN A 64 8.55 -5.43 21.55
C ASN A 64 7.91 -5.49 20.10
N GLU A 65 8.47 -6.35 19.23
CA GLU A 65 8.26 -6.70 17.81
C GLU A 65 7.60 -8.10 17.60
N PRO A 66 6.46 -8.34 16.87
CA PRO A 66 6.50 -8.61 15.40
C PRO A 66 5.15 -8.43 14.60
N PHE A 67 5.20 -7.97 13.34
CA PHE A 67 4.04 -7.55 12.48
C PHE A 67 4.31 -7.84 10.97
N LYS A 68 3.43 -8.27 10.03
CA LYS A 68 2.01 -8.76 10.00
C LYS A 68 1.69 -9.73 8.82
N TYR A 69 0.45 -10.26 8.80
CA TYR A 69 -0.12 -11.25 7.85
C TYR A 69 -1.09 -10.66 6.77
N HIS A 70 -1.80 -9.57 7.07
CA HIS A 70 -2.59 -8.79 6.10
C HIS A 70 -2.35 -7.30 6.38
N GLY A 71 -2.11 -6.53 5.32
CA GLY A 71 -1.79 -5.11 5.38
C GLY A 71 -3.04 -4.22 5.37
N GLY A 72 -3.74 -4.14 4.24
CA GLY A 72 -4.99 -3.39 4.06
C GLY A 72 -4.78 -1.96 3.56
N THR A 73 -5.61 -1.02 4.03
CA THR A 73 -5.63 0.40 3.60
C THR A 73 -5.65 1.34 4.82
N ASN A 74 -4.84 2.39 4.79
CA ASN A 74 -4.82 3.51 5.73
C ASN A 74 -5.97 4.50 5.40
N PHE A 75 -7.20 4.14 5.74
CA PHE A 75 -8.39 4.97 5.51
C PHE A 75 -8.50 6.17 6.44
N GLY A 76 -8.94 7.31 5.92
CA GLY A 76 -9.03 8.55 6.68
C GLY A 76 -7.69 9.27 6.74
N ARG A 77 -7.61 10.27 7.62
CA ARG A 77 -6.38 11.06 7.81
C ARG A 77 -5.59 10.68 9.06
N THR A 78 -6.20 10.07 10.06
CA THR A 78 -5.56 9.70 11.33
C THR A 78 -4.91 8.30 11.31
N THR A 79 -4.57 7.82 10.11
CA THR A 79 -3.95 6.53 9.84
C THR A 79 -2.73 6.74 8.96
N GLY A 80 -1.72 5.87 9.06
CA GLY A 80 -0.45 6.08 8.37
C GLY A 80 0.53 7.01 9.12
N GLY A 81 1.82 6.73 9.00
CA GLY A 81 2.93 7.60 9.42
C GLY A 81 3.25 8.73 8.44
N PRO A 82 4.35 9.49 8.63
CA PRO A 82 4.69 10.56 7.72
C PRO A 82 5.08 9.98 6.37
N PHE A 83 4.45 10.47 5.29
CA PHE A 83 4.65 10.00 3.92
C PHE A 83 4.40 8.50 3.69
N ILE A 84 3.62 7.84 4.57
CA ILE A 84 3.11 6.50 4.30
C ILE A 84 1.91 6.63 3.36
N SER A 85 1.87 5.80 2.31
CA SER A 85 0.77 5.77 1.34
C SER A 85 -0.55 5.34 1.99
N THR A 86 -1.64 5.66 1.32
CA THR A 86 -2.97 5.16 1.72
C THR A 86 -3.06 3.65 1.54
N SER A 87 -2.46 3.10 0.48
CA SER A 87 -2.26 1.66 0.37
C SER A 87 -1.27 1.17 1.43
N TYR A 88 -1.62 0.09 2.12
CA TYR A 88 -0.75 -0.63 3.04
C TYR A 88 -0.67 -2.11 2.66
N ASP A 89 -0.70 -2.41 1.35
CA ASP A 89 -0.71 -3.76 0.77
C ASP A 89 0.38 -4.71 1.30
N TYR A 90 1.59 -4.17 1.54
CA TYR A 90 2.75 -4.88 2.12
C TYR A 90 3.28 -6.10 1.34
N ASP A 91 2.79 -6.35 0.12
CA ASP A 91 2.97 -7.63 -0.58
C ASP A 91 2.52 -8.84 0.26
N ALA A 92 1.53 -8.60 1.14
CA ALA A 92 1.02 -9.60 2.07
C ALA A 92 0.33 -10.76 1.32
N PRO A 93 0.30 -11.97 1.94
CA PRO A 93 -0.44 -13.12 1.41
C PRO A 93 -1.92 -12.84 1.11
N ILE A 94 -2.53 -11.87 1.80
CA ILE A 94 -3.82 -11.29 1.45
C ILE A 94 -3.57 -9.83 1.10
N ASP A 95 -3.85 -9.45 -0.14
CA ASP A 95 -3.56 -8.12 -0.66
C ASP A 95 -4.49 -7.04 -0.08
N GLU A 96 -4.23 -5.77 -0.41
CA GLU A 96 -4.99 -4.61 0.08
C GLU A 96 -6.52 -4.76 -0.03
N TYR A 97 -7.00 -5.46 -1.06
CA TYR A 97 -8.42 -5.60 -1.40
C TYR A 97 -9.06 -6.85 -0.77
N GLY A 98 -8.30 -7.59 0.06
CA GLY A 98 -8.77 -8.83 0.68
C GLY A 98 -8.67 -10.06 -0.23
N LEU A 99 -8.04 -9.96 -1.40
CA LEU A 99 -7.85 -11.09 -2.29
C LEU A 99 -6.60 -11.89 -1.93
N VAL A 100 -6.65 -13.20 -2.15
CA VAL A 100 -5.51 -14.10 -1.94
C VAL A 100 -4.42 -13.79 -2.96
N ARG A 101 -3.22 -13.42 -2.46
CA ARG A 101 -2.04 -13.18 -3.29
C ARG A 101 -1.32 -14.48 -3.57
N GLN A 102 -1.58 -15.02 -4.76
CA GLN A 102 -0.86 -16.17 -5.27
C GLN A 102 0.44 -15.75 -5.99
N PRO A 103 1.54 -16.52 -5.88
CA PRO A 103 1.64 -17.81 -5.20
C PRO A 103 1.96 -17.72 -3.70
N ASN A 104 2.20 -16.52 -3.15
CA ASN A 104 2.72 -16.35 -1.79
C ASN A 104 1.85 -17.07 -0.73
N TRP A 105 0.54 -16.81 -0.74
CA TRP A 105 -0.39 -17.45 0.18
C TRP A 105 -0.44 -18.98 0.01
N GLY A 106 -0.54 -19.46 -1.23
CA GLY A 106 -0.60 -20.89 -1.53
C GLY A 106 0.68 -21.61 -1.09
N HIS A 107 1.84 -21.05 -1.38
CA HIS A 107 3.12 -21.61 -0.96
C HIS A 107 3.27 -21.65 0.55
N LEU A 108 2.90 -20.58 1.26
CA LEU A 108 2.91 -20.55 2.73
C LEU A 108 1.91 -21.55 3.34
N ARG A 109 0.74 -21.74 2.73
CA ARG A 109 -0.22 -22.78 3.13
C ARG A 109 0.42 -24.17 3.04
N GLU A 110 1.10 -24.49 1.95
CA GLU A 110 1.78 -25.77 1.79
C GLU A 110 2.95 -25.93 2.79
N VAL A 111 3.69 -24.86 3.08
CA VAL A 111 4.71 -24.85 4.16
C VAL A 111 4.08 -25.19 5.50
N HIS A 112 2.95 -24.57 5.85
CA HIS A 112 2.25 -24.88 7.10
C HIS A 112 1.78 -26.33 7.16
N LYS A 113 1.23 -26.88 6.07
CA LYS A 113 0.85 -28.30 6.00
C LYS A 113 2.06 -29.21 6.23
N ALA A 114 3.18 -28.93 5.57
CA ALA A 114 4.41 -29.70 5.73
C ALA A 114 4.96 -29.63 7.18
N ILE A 115 4.91 -28.46 7.82
CA ILE A 115 5.27 -28.29 9.23
C ILE A 115 4.31 -29.07 10.14
N LYS A 116 3.00 -29.04 9.84
CA LYS A 116 2.00 -29.79 10.60
C LYS A 116 2.20 -31.31 10.52
N MET A 117 2.65 -31.83 9.38
CA MET A 117 3.06 -33.23 9.28
C MET A 117 4.27 -33.56 10.17
N CYS A 118 5.11 -32.57 10.48
CA CYS A 118 6.25 -32.70 11.40
C CYS A 118 5.90 -32.39 12.87
N GLU A 119 4.68 -31.94 13.19
CA GLU A 119 4.34 -31.36 14.49
C GLU A 119 4.69 -32.29 15.65
N GLU A 120 4.33 -33.58 15.56
CA GLU A 120 4.57 -34.56 16.62
C GLU A 120 6.07 -34.75 16.93
N ALA A 121 6.92 -34.79 15.89
CA ALA A 121 8.37 -34.86 16.04
C ALA A 121 8.95 -33.53 16.59
N LEU A 122 8.44 -32.39 16.12
CA LEU A 122 8.93 -31.06 16.52
C LEU A 122 8.68 -30.75 18.00
N VAL A 123 7.56 -31.21 18.56
CA VAL A 123 7.19 -30.92 19.97
C VAL A 123 7.72 -31.97 20.95
N SER A 124 8.25 -33.09 20.46
CA SER A 124 8.67 -34.23 21.31
C SER A 124 10.17 -34.30 21.57
N THR A 125 11.00 -33.54 20.86
CA THR A 125 12.45 -33.55 21.03
C THR A 125 13.10 -32.26 20.56
N GLU A 126 14.31 -32.00 21.05
CA GLU A 126 15.21 -30.99 20.49
C GLU A 126 15.80 -31.44 19.13
N PRO A 127 16.16 -30.49 18.24
CA PRO A 127 16.78 -30.82 16.97
C PRO A 127 18.23 -31.30 17.11
N ALA A 128 18.59 -32.33 16.35
CA ALA A 128 19.97 -32.69 16.07
C ALA A 128 20.40 -32.09 14.72
N VAL A 129 21.37 -31.17 14.75
CA VAL A 129 21.92 -30.53 13.54
C VAL A 129 23.21 -31.24 13.12
N SER A 130 23.34 -31.52 11.82
CA SER A 130 24.53 -32.13 11.23
C SER A 130 24.86 -31.49 9.89
N SER A 131 26.15 -31.47 9.53
CA SER A 131 26.57 -30.99 8.21
C SER A 131 26.41 -32.08 7.17
N LEU A 132 25.91 -31.71 6.00
CA LEU A 132 25.86 -32.56 4.79
C LEU A 132 26.95 -32.15 3.77
N GLY A 133 27.76 -31.15 4.10
CA GLY A 133 28.74 -30.53 3.22
C GLY A 133 28.84 -29.03 3.46
N ARG A 134 29.65 -28.35 2.63
CA ARG A 134 29.79 -26.89 2.69
C ARG A 134 28.46 -26.22 2.34
N ASN A 135 27.96 -25.35 3.21
CA ASN A 135 26.66 -24.66 3.07
C ASN A 135 25.44 -25.60 3.05
N LEU A 136 25.60 -26.83 3.55
CA LEU A 136 24.55 -27.86 3.51
C LEU A 136 24.37 -28.47 4.91
N GLU A 137 23.14 -28.51 5.39
CA GLU A 137 22.82 -28.92 6.75
C GLU A 137 21.59 -29.82 6.79
N ALA A 138 21.57 -30.79 7.71
CA ALA A 138 20.40 -31.56 8.10
C ALA A 138 20.05 -31.25 9.54
N THR A 139 18.81 -30.81 9.77
CA THR A 139 18.23 -30.67 11.11
C THR A 139 17.21 -31.78 11.30
N VAL A 140 17.40 -32.65 12.28
CA VAL A 140 16.59 -33.86 12.49
C VAL A 140 15.93 -33.84 13.86
N TYR A 141 14.62 -34.00 13.88
CA TYR A 141 13.81 -34.22 15.07
C TYR A 141 13.40 -35.69 15.09
N LYS A 142 13.88 -36.46 16.06
CA LYS A 142 13.58 -37.89 16.17
C LYS A 142 13.24 -38.29 17.60
N SER A 143 12.05 -38.83 17.79
CA SER A 143 11.60 -39.37 19.07
C SER A 143 10.84 -40.68 18.84
N GLY A 144 11.34 -41.80 19.38
CA GLY A 144 10.76 -43.13 19.13
C GLY A 144 10.68 -43.48 17.63
N SER A 145 9.47 -43.73 17.14
CA SER A 145 9.18 -44.02 15.72
C SER A 145 8.95 -42.76 14.85
N GLN A 146 8.83 -41.58 15.45
CA GLN A 146 8.63 -40.33 14.72
C GLN A 146 9.96 -39.73 14.29
N CYS A 147 10.00 -39.22 13.06
CA CYS A 147 11.20 -38.60 12.51
C CYS A 147 10.82 -37.53 11.49
N CYS A 148 11.17 -36.27 11.75
CA CYS A 148 11.11 -35.20 10.75
C CYS A 148 12.52 -34.64 10.50
N ALA A 149 12.86 -34.38 9.23
CA ALA A 149 14.12 -33.78 8.84
C ALA A 149 13.93 -32.56 7.94
N PHE A 150 14.81 -31.58 8.12
CA PHE A 150 14.94 -30.39 7.28
C PHE A 150 16.33 -30.41 6.64
N LEU A 151 16.39 -30.51 5.31
CA LEU A 151 17.65 -30.49 4.56
C LEU A 151 17.81 -29.11 3.91
N ALA A 152 18.78 -28.34 4.39
CA ALA A 152 18.99 -26.95 3.99
C ALA A 152 20.20 -26.82 3.03
N ASN A 153 20.04 -25.98 2.00
CA ASN A 153 21.12 -25.44 1.20
C ASN A 153 21.12 -23.92 1.38
N VAL A 154 22.10 -23.41 2.14
CA VAL A 154 22.26 -21.98 2.41
C VAL A 154 23.16 -21.27 1.38
N ASP A 155 23.65 -21.99 0.37
CA ASP A 155 24.35 -21.39 -0.75
C ASP A 155 23.39 -20.50 -1.56
N THR A 156 23.83 -19.30 -1.95
CA THR A 156 22.98 -18.34 -2.65
C THR A 156 23.03 -18.49 -4.18
N GLN A 157 23.95 -19.31 -4.70
CA GLN A 157 24.24 -19.40 -6.12
C GLN A 157 24.01 -20.81 -6.65
N SER A 158 24.46 -21.82 -5.92
CA SER A 158 24.59 -23.18 -6.43
C SER A 158 23.57 -24.14 -5.83
N ASP A 159 22.90 -24.87 -6.71
CA ASP A 159 22.11 -26.05 -6.32
C ASP A 159 23.07 -27.17 -5.89
N ALA A 160 22.61 -28.05 -5.01
CA ALA A 160 23.42 -29.14 -4.46
C ALA A 160 22.65 -30.46 -4.45
N THR A 161 23.40 -31.56 -4.54
CA THR A 161 22.86 -32.90 -4.33
C THR A 161 23.51 -33.51 -3.10
N VAL A 162 22.70 -33.98 -2.16
CA VAL A 162 23.16 -34.54 -0.87
C VAL A 162 22.67 -35.96 -0.67
N THR A 163 23.41 -36.73 0.12
CA THR A 163 22.97 -38.06 0.60
C THR A 163 22.53 -37.94 2.06
N PHE A 164 21.31 -38.38 2.36
CA PHE A 164 20.77 -38.42 3.73
C PHE A 164 19.97 -39.72 3.92
N ASN A 165 20.24 -40.46 5.00
CA ASN A 165 19.64 -41.78 5.27
C ASN A 165 19.68 -42.75 4.07
N GLY A 166 20.78 -42.73 3.30
CA GLY A 166 20.97 -43.60 2.13
C GLY A 166 20.21 -43.16 0.86
N ASN A 167 19.44 -42.07 0.91
CA ASN A 167 18.74 -41.52 -0.25
C ASN A 167 19.41 -40.24 -0.75
N THR A 168 19.22 -39.94 -2.03
CA THR A 168 19.80 -38.76 -2.69
C THR A 168 18.74 -37.65 -2.84
N TYR A 169 19.07 -36.43 -2.43
CA TYR A 169 18.17 -35.27 -2.48
C TYR A 169 18.81 -34.11 -3.24
N HIS A 170 18.04 -33.50 -4.15
CA HIS A 170 18.43 -32.28 -4.85
C HIS A 170 17.87 -31.04 -4.14
N LEU A 171 18.76 -30.17 -3.68
CA LEU A 171 18.46 -28.95 -2.93
C LEU A 171 18.79 -27.72 -3.79
N PRO A 172 17.79 -26.99 -4.31
CA PRO A 172 18.02 -25.68 -4.93
C PRO A 172 18.80 -24.73 -4.01
N ALA A 173 19.58 -23.83 -4.59
CA ALA A 173 20.26 -22.78 -3.83
C ALA A 173 19.25 -21.98 -2.99
N TRP A 174 19.62 -21.64 -1.76
CA TRP A 174 18.80 -20.88 -0.81
C TRP A 174 17.43 -21.52 -0.54
N SER A 175 17.43 -22.81 -0.20
CA SER A 175 16.20 -23.58 0.02
C SER A 175 16.31 -24.61 1.14
N VAL A 176 15.14 -25.05 1.63
CA VAL A 176 15.00 -26.14 2.61
C VAL A 176 14.00 -27.15 2.09
N SER A 177 14.36 -28.44 2.12
CA SER A 177 13.44 -29.56 1.89
C SER A 177 12.92 -30.10 3.23
N ILE A 178 11.61 -30.34 3.33
CA ILE A 178 10.95 -30.86 4.54
C ILE A 178 10.57 -32.33 4.31
N LEU A 179 11.00 -33.19 5.23
CA LEU A 179 10.80 -34.64 5.20
C LEU A 179 10.12 -35.10 6.51
N PRO A 180 8.78 -35.19 6.57
CA PRO A 180 8.05 -35.53 7.79
C PRO A 180 8.24 -36.96 8.31
N ASP A 181 8.89 -37.81 7.52
CA ASP A 181 9.24 -39.20 7.84
C ASP A 181 10.77 -39.45 7.71
N CYS A 182 11.56 -38.38 7.61
CA CYS A 182 13.01 -38.41 7.33
C CYS A 182 13.41 -39.15 6.04
N LYS A 183 12.48 -39.37 5.11
CA LYS A 183 12.71 -40.11 3.87
C LYS A 183 12.16 -39.41 2.63
N ASN A 184 10.93 -38.93 2.69
CA ASN A 184 10.22 -38.39 1.54
C ASN A 184 10.11 -36.87 1.62
N VAL A 185 10.50 -36.18 0.55
CA VAL A 185 10.33 -34.72 0.47
C VAL A 185 8.89 -34.41 0.12
N VAL A 186 8.17 -33.77 1.04
CA VAL A 186 6.79 -33.29 0.80
C VAL A 186 6.77 -31.86 0.29
N LEU A 187 7.81 -31.07 0.62
CA LEU A 187 7.94 -29.68 0.21
C LEU A 187 9.41 -29.27 0.11
N ASN A 188 9.74 -28.42 -0.85
CA ASN A 188 10.98 -27.64 -0.84
C ASN A 188 10.62 -26.16 -1.00
N THR A 189 11.25 -25.28 -0.21
CA THR A 189 10.87 -23.86 -0.13
C THR A 189 11.10 -23.07 -1.42
N ALA A 190 11.92 -23.57 -2.35
CA ALA A 190 12.17 -22.95 -3.66
C ALA A 190 11.36 -23.60 -4.81
N LYS A 191 10.55 -24.63 -4.52
CA LYS A 191 9.74 -25.36 -5.50
C LYS A 191 8.26 -25.06 -5.27
N ILE A 192 7.74 -24.11 -6.03
CA ILE A 192 6.40 -23.54 -5.85
C ILE A 192 5.39 -24.37 -6.65
N ASN A 193 4.56 -25.14 -5.95
CA ASN A 193 3.47 -25.93 -6.56
C ASN A 193 2.15 -25.15 -6.67
N SER A 194 2.00 -24.04 -5.94
CA SER A 194 0.78 -23.22 -5.98
C SER A 194 0.67 -22.45 -7.29
N VAL A 195 -0.56 -22.29 -7.76
CA VAL A 195 -0.89 -21.38 -8.87
C VAL A 195 -0.36 -19.98 -8.58
N THR A 196 -0.07 -19.21 -9.63
CA THR A 196 0.26 -17.78 -9.61
C THR A 196 -0.87 -17.05 -10.29
N THR A 197 -1.40 -15.98 -9.68
CA THR A 197 -2.45 -15.15 -10.27
C THR A 197 -1.86 -13.84 -10.76
N ARG A 198 -2.25 -13.40 -11.96
CA ARG A 198 -1.92 -12.09 -12.48
C ARG A 198 -3.11 -11.15 -12.31
N PRO A 199 -3.08 -10.20 -11.34
CA PRO A 199 -4.16 -9.24 -11.20
C PRO A 199 -4.12 -8.22 -12.33
N SER A 200 -5.29 -7.76 -12.73
CA SER A 200 -5.51 -6.61 -13.61
C SER A 200 -6.55 -5.68 -13.01
N PHE A 201 -6.60 -4.45 -13.52
CA PHE A 201 -7.67 -3.52 -13.23
C PHE A 201 -8.37 -3.18 -14.53
N SER A 202 -9.69 -3.32 -14.56
CA SER A 202 -10.53 -2.84 -15.65
C SER A 202 -11.12 -1.49 -15.27
N ASN A 203 -10.91 -0.49 -16.13
CA ASN A 203 -11.42 0.85 -15.88
C ASN A 203 -12.89 0.94 -16.30
N GLN A 204 -13.71 1.54 -15.45
CA GLN A 204 -15.09 1.87 -15.74
C GLN A 204 -15.32 3.37 -15.46
N PRO A 205 -15.96 4.12 -16.37
CA PRO A 205 -16.28 5.52 -16.11
C PRO A 205 -17.24 5.64 -14.92
N LEU A 206 -17.18 6.76 -14.18
CA LEU A 206 -18.23 7.07 -13.22
C LEU A 206 -19.54 7.28 -13.99
N LYS A 207 -20.55 6.45 -13.70
CA LYS A 207 -21.93 6.68 -14.17
C LYS A 207 -22.52 7.82 -13.32
N VAL A 208 -22.26 9.05 -13.74
CA VAL A 208 -22.73 10.25 -13.04
C VAL A 208 -24.22 10.42 -13.27
N ASP A 209 -25.00 10.47 -12.19
CA ASP A 209 -26.44 10.69 -12.27
C ASP A 209 -26.74 12.19 -12.41
N ALA A 210 -26.87 12.64 -13.66
CA ALA A 210 -27.25 14.00 -14.00
C ALA A 210 -28.72 14.31 -13.63
N SER A 211 -29.55 13.31 -13.31
CA SER A 211 -30.97 13.49 -12.97
C SER A 211 -31.23 13.60 -11.46
N ALA A 212 -30.34 13.05 -10.63
CA ALA A 212 -30.42 13.11 -9.17
C ALA A 212 -29.57 14.21 -8.51
N SER A 213 -28.79 14.97 -9.29
CA SER A 213 -27.97 16.07 -8.78
C SER A 213 -28.52 17.42 -9.24
N GLU A 214 -28.43 18.44 -8.38
CA GLU A 214 -28.59 19.85 -8.78
C GLU A 214 -27.43 20.32 -9.70
N ALA A 215 -26.74 19.38 -10.36
CA ALA A 215 -25.53 19.63 -11.13
C ALA A 215 -25.86 19.85 -12.62
N PHE A 216 -25.40 20.98 -13.16
CA PHE A 216 -25.38 21.30 -14.59
C PHE A 216 -24.58 20.24 -15.39
N ASP A 217 -24.90 20.03 -16.68
CA ASP A 217 -24.40 19.06 -17.70
C ASP A 217 -23.09 18.27 -17.44
N SER A 218 -22.11 18.85 -16.74
CA SER A 218 -20.93 18.17 -16.23
C SER A 218 -21.21 17.09 -15.16
N GLY A 219 -22.32 17.18 -14.43
CA GLY A 219 -22.65 16.30 -13.31
C GLY A 219 -21.79 16.49 -12.05
N TRP A 220 -21.02 17.59 -11.98
CA TRP A 220 -20.21 17.98 -10.83
C TRP A 220 -20.68 19.30 -10.22
N SER A 221 -20.56 19.40 -8.90
CA SER A 221 -20.67 20.65 -8.14
C SER A 221 -19.34 20.95 -7.47
N TRP A 222 -19.08 22.22 -7.16
CA TRP A 222 -17.79 22.63 -6.61
C TRP A 222 -17.90 23.80 -5.63
N ILE A 223 -16.89 23.96 -4.79
CA ILE A 223 -16.71 25.10 -3.89
C ILE A 223 -15.23 25.49 -3.90
N ASP A 224 -14.94 26.78 -4.06
CA ASP A 224 -13.60 27.30 -3.85
C ASP A 224 -13.29 27.34 -2.35
N GLU A 225 -12.22 26.69 -1.94
CA GLU A 225 -11.72 26.85 -0.58
C GLU A 225 -11.04 28.23 -0.47
N PRO A 226 -11.48 29.10 0.47
CA PRO A 226 -10.91 30.42 0.62
C PRO A 226 -9.43 30.37 1.03
N VAL A 227 -8.60 31.15 0.35
CA VAL A 227 -7.17 31.27 0.67
C VAL A 227 -6.99 32.13 1.93
N GLY A 228 -6.24 31.62 2.91
CA GLY A 228 -5.92 32.31 4.16
C GLY A 228 -7.06 32.30 5.19
N ILE A 229 -7.09 33.32 6.05
CA ILE A 229 -8.01 33.36 7.19
C ILE A 229 -9.46 33.68 6.74
N SER A 230 -10.37 32.77 7.06
CA SER A 230 -11.81 32.81 6.71
C SER A 230 -12.73 32.27 7.82
N LYS A 231 -12.14 31.80 8.94
CA LYS A 231 -12.85 31.29 10.11
C LYS A 231 -12.83 32.28 11.27
N ASP A 232 -13.96 32.37 11.97
CA ASP A 232 -14.16 33.30 13.09
C ASP A 232 -13.37 32.88 14.34
N ASN A 233 -13.01 31.59 14.46
CA ASN A 233 -12.19 31.05 15.54
C ASN A 233 -10.67 31.13 15.25
N SER A 234 -10.27 31.93 14.26
CA SER A 234 -8.85 32.25 14.05
C SER A 234 -8.29 33.04 15.23
N PHE A 235 -6.99 32.96 15.44
CA PHE A 235 -6.34 33.63 16.56
C PHE A 235 -4.98 34.20 16.16
N ALA A 236 -4.57 35.29 16.79
CA ALA A 236 -3.29 35.94 16.52
C ALA A 236 -2.26 35.63 17.62
N LYS A 237 -0.99 35.51 17.24
CA LYS A 237 0.12 35.33 18.18
C LYS A 237 1.38 35.99 17.63
N LEU A 238 2.21 36.53 18.53
CA LEU A 238 3.55 36.98 18.20
C LEU A 238 4.45 35.78 17.92
N GLY A 239 5.16 35.81 16.81
CA GLY A 239 6.04 34.73 16.38
C GLY A 239 5.31 33.57 15.70
N LEU A 240 6.12 32.68 15.11
CA LEU A 240 5.67 31.43 14.48
C LEU A 240 5.30 30.36 15.52
N SER A 241 4.20 29.64 15.26
CA SER A 241 3.74 28.53 16.10
C SER A 241 4.00 27.19 15.43
N GLU A 242 4.48 26.22 16.21
CA GLU A 242 4.67 24.84 15.75
C GLU A 242 3.31 24.19 15.46
N GLN A 243 3.21 23.45 14.36
CA GLN A 243 1.94 23.00 13.81
C GLN A 243 1.24 21.93 14.65
N ILE A 244 1.94 20.91 15.13
CA ILE A 244 1.33 19.78 15.86
C ILE A 244 0.71 20.26 17.17
N ASN A 245 1.42 21.10 17.92
CA ASN A 245 0.92 21.71 19.15
C ASN A 245 -0.26 22.65 18.89
N THR A 246 -0.25 23.33 17.74
CA THR A 246 -1.32 24.27 17.37
C THR A 246 -2.59 23.57 16.91
N THR A 247 -2.47 22.58 16.03
CA THR A 247 -3.65 21.88 15.46
C THR A 247 -4.14 20.75 16.36
N ALA A 248 -3.28 20.24 17.26
CA ALA A 248 -3.52 19.00 17.99
C ALA A 248 -3.96 17.83 17.09
N ASP A 249 -3.43 17.80 15.85
CA ASP A 249 -3.77 16.84 14.79
C ASP A 249 -5.27 16.80 14.43
N GLN A 250 -6.03 17.86 14.69
CA GLN A 250 -7.44 17.96 14.32
C GLN A 250 -7.64 18.07 12.79
N SER A 251 -6.68 18.68 12.10
CA SER A 251 -6.62 18.78 10.65
C SER A 251 -5.17 18.63 10.18
N ASP A 252 -4.99 18.19 8.93
CA ASP A 252 -3.69 18.21 8.27
C ASP A 252 -3.19 19.63 8.04
N TYR A 253 -4.09 20.61 7.98
CA TYR A 253 -3.82 21.95 7.48
C TYR A 253 -3.73 22.98 8.61
N LEU A 254 -2.73 23.87 8.51
CA LEU A 254 -2.61 25.07 9.34
C LEU A 254 -2.25 26.26 8.46
N TRP A 255 -3.11 27.28 8.49
CA TRP A 255 -2.83 28.57 7.88
C TRP A 255 -1.99 29.43 8.82
N TYR A 256 -0.93 30.02 8.27
CA TYR A 256 -0.15 31.11 8.86
C TYR A 256 -0.36 32.33 7.98
N SER A 257 -1.01 33.37 8.49
CA SER A 257 -1.30 34.59 7.72
C SER A 257 -0.66 35.80 8.37
N LEU A 258 0.06 36.57 7.57
CA LEU A 258 0.58 37.88 7.94
C LEU A 258 -0.01 38.92 7.00
N SER A 259 -0.61 39.95 7.59
CA SER A 259 -0.99 41.16 6.86
C SER A 259 0.04 42.23 7.15
N THR A 260 0.69 42.74 6.10
CA THR A 260 1.66 43.83 6.21
C THR A 260 1.22 45.01 5.36
N ASP A 261 1.42 46.22 5.86
CA ASP A 261 1.15 47.45 5.12
C ASP A 261 2.46 48.04 4.62
N ILE A 262 2.56 48.20 3.31
CA ILE A 262 3.81 48.55 2.64
C ILE A 262 3.75 50.00 2.19
N LYS A 263 4.61 50.83 2.77
CA LYS A 263 4.65 52.27 2.52
C LYS A 263 5.32 52.64 1.19
N GLY A 264 6.05 51.71 0.58
CA GLY A 264 6.70 51.88 -0.73
C GLY A 264 8.14 52.41 -0.68
N ASP A 265 8.60 52.87 0.49
CA ASP A 265 9.97 53.29 0.79
C ASP A 265 10.77 52.22 1.56
N GLU A 266 10.21 51.03 1.70
CA GLU A 266 10.86 49.94 2.44
C GLU A 266 12.18 49.51 1.76
N PRO A 267 13.23 49.18 2.54
CA PRO A 267 14.57 48.87 2.00
C PRO A 267 14.60 47.71 1.00
N PHE A 268 13.55 46.87 1.00
CA PHE A 268 13.41 45.71 0.12
C PHE A 268 12.58 45.97 -1.15
N LEU A 269 12.11 47.21 -1.37
CA LEU A 269 11.29 47.61 -2.52
C LEU A 269 11.89 48.75 -3.36
N GLU A 270 13.11 49.21 -3.04
CA GLU A 270 13.74 50.35 -3.74
C GLU A 270 13.83 50.15 -5.28
N ASN A 271 13.06 50.96 -6.01
CA ASN A 271 13.01 51.04 -7.47
C ASN A 271 12.56 49.77 -8.21
N GLY A 272 11.49 49.12 -7.75
CA GLY A 272 10.87 48.02 -8.49
C GLY A 272 11.67 46.71 -8.46
N SER A 273 12.50 46.54 -7.43
CA SER A 273 13.25 45.30 -7.19
C SER A 273 12.31 44.13 -6.89
N GLU A 274 12.55 42.98 -7.52
CA GLU A 274 11.89 41.73 -7.15
C GLU A 274 12.30 41.34 -5.71
N THR A 275 11.31 41.13 -4.84
CA THR A 275 11.53 40.63 -3.49
C THR A 275 11.50 39.11 -3.52
N VAL A 276 12.45 38.45 -2.86
CA VAL A 276 12.44 36.98 -2.68
C VAL A 276 11.93 36.67 -1.29
N LEU A 277 10.90 35.84 -1.22
CA LEU A 277 10.38 35.29 0.01
C LEU A 277 11.07 33.97 0.31
N HIS A 278 11.73 33.91 1.47
CA HIS A 278 12.34 32.72 2.02
C HIS A 278 11.44 32.13 3.10
N VAL A 279 11.06 30.87 2.97
CA VAL A 279 10.25 30.16 3.98
C VAL A 279 10.89 28.83 4.35
N GLU A 280 11.15 28.66 5.64
CA GLU A 280 11.65 27.42 6.24
C GLU A 280 10.53 26.75 7.04
N SER A 281 10.34 25.45 6.82
CA SER A 281 9.36 24.62 7.52
C SER A 281 9.94 23.27 7.90
N LEU A 282 9.54 22.74 9.05
CA LEU A 282 9.85 21.36 9.47
C LEU A 282 9.08 20.31 8.65
N GLY A 283 8.15 20.76 7.80
CA GLY A 283 7.39 19.95 6.89
C GLY A 283 5.90 19.89 7.21
N HIS A 284 5.13 19.09 6.47
CA HIS A 284 5.59 18.12 5.45
C HIS A 284 5.47 18.64 4.01
N ALA A 285 4.54 19.57 3.76
CA ALA A 285 4.46 20.36 2.55
C ALA A 285 3.93 21.75 2.86
N LEU A 286 4.13 22.68 1.93
CA LEU A 286 3.86 24.10 2.11
C LEU A 286 3.39 24.71 0.79
N HIS A 287 2.28 25.44 0.83
CA HIS A 287 1.85 26.33 -0.25
C HIS A 287 1.94 27.78 0.21
N VAL A 288 2.46 28.64 -0.66
CA VAL A 288 2.67 30.06 -0.39
C VAL A 288 1.75 30.87 -1.29
N PHE A 289 0.92 31.71 -0.69
CA PHE A 289 0.03 32.62 -1.39
C PHE A 289 0.37 34.07 -1.04
N ILE A 290 0.45 34.90 -2.07
CA ILE A 290 0.65 36.35 -1.94
C ILE A 290 -0.59 37.03 -2.49
N ASN A 291 -1.24 37.86 -1.67
CA ASN A 291 -2.46 38.56 -2.04
C ASN A 291 -3.51 37.60 -2.63
N LYS A 292 -3.70 36.45 -1.95
CA LYS A 292 -4.61 35.35 -2.31
C LYS A 292 -4.28 34.58 -3.59
N LYS A 293 -3.15 34.84 -4.25
CA LYS A 293 -2.69 34.11 -5.43
C LYS A 293 -1.56 33.16 -5.07
N LEU A 294 -1.58 31.94 -5.59
CA LEU A 294 -0.51 30.95 -5.38
C LEU A 294 0.79 31.48 -6.00
N ALA A 295 1.83 31.62 -5.17
CA ALA A 295 3.15 32.09 -5.57
C ALA A 295 4.15 30.92 -5.72
N GLY A 296 4.02 29.89 -4.87
CA GLY A 296 4.88 28.72 -4.95
C GLY A 296 4.46 27.62 -3.99
N SER A 297 5.08 26.44 -4.12
CA SER A 297 4.80 25.28 -3.28
C SER A 297 6.02 24.38 -3.15
N GLY A 298 6.14 23.69 -2.03
CA GLY A 298 7.24 22.76 -1.76
C GLY A 298 6.82 21.62 -0.86
N ARG A 299 7.61 20.55 -0.86
CA ARG A 299 7.39 19.38 -0.01
C ARG A 299 8.70 18.72 0.40
N GLY A 300 8.67 18.07 1.56
CA GLY A 300 9.70 17.14 1.96
C GLY A 300 9.49 15.76 1.32
N GLY A 301 10.20 14.78 1.87
CA GLY A 301 10.01 13.36 1.58
C GLY A 301 10.34 12.46 2.77
N LYS A 302 10.18 11.15 2.60
CA LYS A 302 10.33 10.15 3.66
C LYS A 302 11.65 10.22 4.46
N GLY A 303 12.75 10.65 3.83
CA GLY A 303 14.07 10.78 4.49
C GLY A 303 14.35 12.15 5.12
N ASN A 304 13.61 13.19 4.69
CA ASN A 304 13.74 14.55 5.21
C ASN A 304 12.43 15.29 4.96
N SER A 305 11.67 15.56 6.03
CA SER A 305 10.37 16.21 5.96
C SER A 305 10.47 17.72 5.71
N LYS A 306 11.63 18.33 5.95
CA LYS A 306 11.81 19.79 5.89
C LYS A 306 11.52 20.33 4.50
N VAL A 307 11.01 21.56 4.47
CA VAL A 307 10.72 22.33 3.27
C VAL A 307 11.42 23.67 3.39
N SER A 308 12.22 24.01 2.39
CA SER A 308 12.81 25.33 2.22
C SER A 308 12.38 25.86 0.85
N LEU A 309 11.82 27.07 0.82
CA LEU A 309 11.29 27.72 -0.37
C LEU A 309 11.92 29.09 -0.53
N GLU A 310 12.42 29.37 -1.73
CA GLU A 310 12.89 30.69 -2.16
C GLU A 310 12.06 31.09 -3.38
N ILE A 311 11.13 32.04 -3.20
CA ILE A 311 10.12 32.38 -4.21
C ILE A 311 10.20 33.87 -4.53
N PRO A 312 10.43 34.27 -5.79
CA PRO A 312 10.24 35.65 -6.22
C PRO A 312 8.76 36.05 -6.05
N ILE A 313 8.51 37.13 -5.32
CA ILE A 313 7.18 37.65 -5.05
C ILE A 313 7.07 39.12 -5.42
N THR A 314 5.85 39.56 -5.73
CA THR A 314 5.53 40.96 -5.95
C THR A 314 4.66 41.48 -4.81
N LEU A 315 5.14 42.52 -4.16
CA LEU A 315 4.42 43.25 -3.14
C LEU A 315 3.99 44.61 -3.70
N VAL A 316 2.76 45.04 -3.40
CA VAL A 316 2.22 46.33 -3.88
C VAL A 316 2.23 47.38 -2.77
N PRO A 317 2.27 48.69 -3.06
CA PRO A 317 2.03 49.70 -2.04
C PRO A 317 0.65 49.48 -1.37
N GLY A 318 0.61 49.63 -0.05
CA GLY A 318 -0.56 49.36 0.77
C GLY A 318 -0.59 47.95 1.37
N LYS A 319 -1.80 47.47 1.66
CA LYS A 319 -2.02 46.19 2.35
C LYS A 319 -1.68 45.00 1.46
N ASN A 320 -0.77 44.14 1.94
CA ASN A 320 -0.45 42.85 1.35
C ASN A 320 -0.73 41.72 2.34
N THR A 321 -1.11 40.55 1.83
CA THR A 321 -1.20 39.33 2.63
C THR A 321 -0.19 38.29 2.17
N ILE A 322 0.50 37.70 3.14
CA ILE A 322 1.33 36.50 2.98
C ILE A 322 0.61 35.39 3.71
N ASP A 323 -0.01 34.49 2.95
CA ASP A 323 -0.78 33.36 3.47
C ASP A 323 -0.01 32.05 3.18
N LEU A 324 0.45 31.38 4.22
CA LEU A 324 1.18 30.11 4.13
C LEU A 324 0.26 28.98 4.59
N LEU A 325 -0.01 28.03 3.71
CA LEU A 325 -0.73 26.81 4.05
C LEU A 325 0.28 25.70 4.30
N SER A 326 0.54 25.41 5.57
CA SER A 326 1.40 24.30 5.98
C SER A 326 0.56 23.05 6.19
N LEU A 327 1.08 21.89 5.78
CA LEU A 327 0.37 20.62 5.94
C LEU A 327 1.23 19.46 6.46
N THR A 328 0.63 18.65 7.32
CA THR A 328 1.18 17.35 7.76
C THR A 328 0.62 16.21 6.91
N VAL A 329 1.48 15.29 6.49
CA VAL A 329 1.07 14.07 5.75
C VAL A 329 1.29 12.84 6.64
N GLY A 330 0.50 12.71 7.71
CA GLY A 330 0.71 11.76 8.82
C GLY A 330 1.87 12.17 9.74
N LEU A 331 1.87 11.73 11.00
CA LEU A 331 2.88 12.11 12.00
C LEU A 331 3.95 11.03 12.19
N GLN A 332 5.17 11.45 12.59
CA GLN A 332 6.28 10.55 12.90
C GLN A 332 5.84 9.45 13.89
N HIS A 333 6.18 8.20 13.57
CA HIS A 333 5.74 7.01 14.33
C HIS A 333 6.91 6.11 14.78
N TYR A 334 8.13 6.36 14.30
CA TYR A 334 9.32 5.55 14.56
C TYR A 334 10.57 6.43 14.73
N GLY A 335 11.63 5.88 15.31
CA GLY A 335 12.83 6.61 15.77
C GLY A 335 12.81 6.96 17.26
N ALA A 336 13.99 7.18 17.83
CA ALA A 336 14.13 7.69 19.20
C ALA A 336 13.61 9.13 19.29
N PHE A 337 12.90 9.45 20.36
CA PHE A 337 12.32 10.77 20.63
C PHE A 337 11.45 11.28 19.48
N PHE A 338 10.72 10.40 18.79
CA PHE A 338 9.93 10.77 17.62
C PHE A 338 8.83 11.79 17.97
N GLU A 339 8.36 11.79 19.21
CA GLU A 339 7.41 12.73 19.78
C GLU A 339 7.93 14.16 19.84
N THR A 340 9.25 14.36 19.79
CA THR A 340 9.88 15.69 19.79
C THR A 340 9.97 16.31 18.39
N LYS A 341 9.60 15.56 17.35
CA LYS A 341 9.62 16.05 15.97
C LYS A 341 8.41 16.94 15.72
N GLY A 342 8.65 18.24 15.62
CA GLY A 342 7.64 19.22 15.21
C GLY A 342 7.42 19.26 13.69
N ALA A 343 6.38 19.98 13.31
CA ALA A 343 6.01 20.31 11.94
C ALA A 343 5.68 21.82 11.83
N GLY A 344 5.47 22.30 10.60
CA GLY A 344 5.08 23.68 10.36
C GLY A 344 6.23 24.65 10.15
N VAL A 345 5.84 25.91 9.90
CA VAL A 345 6.75 27.00 9.50
C VAL A 345 7.61 27.44 10.68
N THR A 346 8.91 27.53 10.46
CA THR A 346 9.91 27.92 11.48
C THR A 346 10.67 29.21 11.16
N GLY A 347 10.63 29.67 9.91
CA GLY A 347 11.27 30.93 9.54
C GLY A 347 10.65 31.52 8.27
N VAL A 348 10.52 32.84 8.24
CA VAL A 348 10.02 33.61 7.10
C VAL A 348 10.85 34.89 6.97
N LYS A 349 11.48 35.08 5.81
CA LYS A 349 12.32 36.26 5.53
C LYS A 349 12.00 36.85 4.16
N LEU A 350 12.15 38.16 4.04
CA LEU A 350 12.07 38.89 2.78
C LEU A 350 13.46 39.38 2.41
N GLU A 351 13.92 39.05 1.21
CA GLU A 351 15.20 39.50 0.69
C GLU A 351 14.99 40.39 -0.54
N SER A 352 15.72 41.50 -0.61
CA SER A 352 15.83 42.31 -1.81
C SER A 352 16.87 41.73 -2.76
N GLN A 353 16.47 41.37 -3.99
CA GLN A 353 17.44 40.87 -4.99
C GLN A 353 18.50 41.91 -5.37
N LYS A 354 18.21 43.20 -5.19
CA LYS A 354 19.06 44.28 -5.69
C LYS A 354 20.22 44.61 -4.74
N ASN A 355 19.97 44.62 -3.44
CA ASN A 355 20.96 45.01 -2.43
C ASN A 355 21.25 43.90 -1.39
N GLY A 356 20.59 42.74 -1.49
CA GLY A 356 20.77 41.60 -0.59
C GLY A 356 20.26 41.85 0.84
N ILE A 357 19.58 42.98 1.09
CA ILE A 357 19.04 43.26 2.41
C ILE A 357 17.95 42.23 2.71
N THR A 358 18.13 41.54 3.84
CA THR A 358 17.20 40.53 4.33
C THR A 358 16.51 41.02 5.60
N VAL A 359 15.18 40.97 5.61
CA VAL A 359 14.33 41.29 6.76
C VAL A 359 13.68 40.01 7.25
N ASP A 360 13.91 39.66 8.51
CA ASP A 360 13.25 38.52 9.16
C ASP A 360 11.90 38.96 9.73
N ILE A 361 10.82 38.36 9.24
CA ILE A 361 9.44 38.66 9.63
C ILE A 361 8.83 37.54 10.49
N SER A 362 9.64 36.56 10.91
CA SER A 362 9.20 35.41 11.69
C SER A 362 8.65 35.81 13.07
N SER A 363 9.17 36.90 13.66
CA SER A 363 8.74 37.42 14.97
C SER A 363 7.50 38.31 14.92
N GLY A 364 6.94 38.55 13.72
CA GLY A 364 5.76 39.37 13.52
C GLY A 364 4.49 38.81 14.18
N GLN A 365 3.39 39.58 14.11
CA GLN A 365 2.09 39.13 14.58
C GLN A 365 1.40 38.29 13.50
N TRP A 366 1.42 36.97 13.67
CA TRP A 366 0.80 36.02 12.74
C TRP A 366 -0.61 35.66 13.19
N THR A 367 -1.53 35.56 12.24
CA THR A 367 -2.89 35.03 12.45
C THR A 367 -2.95 33.59 11.97
N TYR A 368 -3.58 32.73 12.76
CA TYR A 368 -3.63 31.29 12.55
C TYR A 368 -5.07 30.83 12.34
N GLN A 369 -5.24 29.88 11.43
CA GLN A 369 -6.48 29.13 11.28
C GLN A 369 -6.17 27.63 11.19
N ILE A 370 -6.72 26.87 12.13
CA ILE A 370 -6.63 25.41 12.13
C ILE A 370 -7.62 24.87 11.08
N GLY A 371 -7.12 24.08 10.15
CA GLY A 371 -7.92 23.45 9.11
C GLY A 371 -8.47 24.38 8.04
N LEU A 372 -9.23 23.76 7.15
CA LEU A 372 -9.90 24.37 6.02
C LEU A 372 -11.32 24.80 6.40
N LYS A 373 -11.86 25.81 5.72
CA LYS A 373 -13.26 26.22 5.85
C LYS A 373 -14.20 25.08 5.46
N GLY A 374 -13.86 24.32 4.42
CA GLY A 374 -14.65 23.17 3.99
C GLY A 374 -14.75 22.05 5.04
N GLU A 375 -13.75 21.91 5.91
CA GLU A 375 -13.80 20.96 7.05
C GLU A 375 -14.84 21.41 8.09
N ASP A 376 -14.84 22.69 8.47
CA ASP A 376 -15.84 23.26 9.40
C ASP A 376 -17.27 23.22 8.86
N LEU A 377 -17.42 23.38 7.54
CA LEU A 377 -18.72 23.28 6.87
C LEU A 377 -19.20 21.84 6.69
N GLY A 378 -18.39 20.83 7.07
CA GLY A 378 -18.73 19.42 6.93
C GLY A 378 -18.91 18.99 5.47
N LEU A 379 -18.18 19.60 4.52
CA LEU A 379 -18.35 19.35 3.09
C LEU A 379 -18.10 17.89 2.71
N SER A 380 -17.29 17.16 3.47
CA SER A 380 -17.01 15.72 3.29
C SER A 380 -18.28 14.84 3.28
N SER A 381 -19.34 15.27 3.96
CA SER A 381 -20.65 14.59 3.93
C SER A 381 -21.41 14.78 2.62
N GLY A 382 -21.08 15.82 1.86
CA GLY A 382 -21.79 16.26 0.66
C GLY A 382 -23.11 16.99 0.91
N SER A 383 -23.54 17.19 2.16
CA SER A 383 -24.89 17.71 2.49
C SER A 383 -25.01 19.23 2.55
N SER A 384 -23.92 19.98 2.36
CA SER A 384 -23.96 21.45 2.38
C SER A 384 -24.85 22.02 1.28
N SER A 385 -25.57 23.10 1.54
CA SER A 385 -26.35 23.83 0.52
C SER A 385 -25.50 24.85 -0.26
N GLN A 386 -24.20 24.96 0.02
CA GLN A 386 -23.31 25.95 -0.58
C GLN A 386 -22.63 25.45 -1.86
N TRP A 387 -22.91 24.22 -2.30
CA TRP A 387 -22.34 23.68 -3.53
C TRP A 387 -22.78 24.53 -4.73
N LEU A 388 -21.80 25.01 -5.49
CA LEU A 388 -22.09 25.71 -6.74
C LEU A 388 -22.26 24.67 -7.83
N SER A 389 -23.28 24.84 -8.65
CA SER A 389 -23.33 24.21 -9.96
C SER A 389 -23.51 25.26 -11.05
N GLN A 390 -22.53 25.31 -11.94
CA GLN A 390 -22.45 26.28 -13.03
C GLN A 390 -21.92 25.56 -14.29
N PRO A 391 -22.16 26.10 -15.49
CA PRO A 391 -21.72 25.48 -16.74
C PRO A 391 -20.21 25.26 -16.83
N SER A 392 -19.41 26.15 -16.22
CA SER A 392 -17.95 26.04 -16.20
C SER A 392 -17.47 25.38 -14.90
N LEU A 393 -17.11 24.10 -15.00
CA LEU A 393 -16.41 23.38 -13.94
C LEU A 393 -14.96 23.87 -13.85
N PRO A 394 -14.49 24.39 -12.70
CA PRO A 394 -13.08 24.71 -12.52
C PRO A 394 -12.25 23.43 -12.68
N LYS A 395 -11.13 23.56 -13.40
CA LYS A 395 -10.16 22.50 -13.64
C LYS A 395 -8.78 23.05 -13.37
N ASN A 396 -7.90 22.23 -12.82
CA ASN A 396 -6.53 22.59 -12.46
C ASN A 396 -6.46 23.81 -11.52
N LYS A 397 -7.50 24.03 -10.72
CA LYS A 397 -7.56 25.06 -9.71
C LYS A 397 -7.18 24.44 -8.36
N PRO A 398 -6.18 24.98 -7.64
CA PRO A 398 -5.81 24.49 -6.32
C PRO A 398 -6.91 24.83 -5.30
N LEU A 399 -6.90 24.12 -4.18
CA LEU A 399 -7.82 24.31 -3.07
C LEU A 399 -9.29 24.37 -3.54
N THR A 400 -9.73 23.29 -4.20
CA THR A 400 -11.11 23.19 -4.72
C THR A 400 -11.78 21.94 -4.17
N TRP A 401 -12.99 22.10 -3.65
CA TRP A 401 -13.85 20.98 -3.30
C TRP A 401 -14.71 20.62 -4.49
N TYR A 402 -14.81 19.33 -4.82
CA TYR A 402 -15.68 18.79 -5.84
C TYR A 402 -16.66 17.80 -5.23
N LYS A 403 -17.88 17.75 -5.77
CA LYS A 403 -18.92 16.79 -5.39
C LYS A 403 -19.59 16.25 -6.65
N THR A 404 -19.89 14.95 -6.65
CA THR A 404 -20.74 14.33 -7.67
C THR A 404 -21.58 13.20 -7.06
N THR A 405 -22.59 12.75 -7.79
CA THR A 405 -23.43 11.60 -7.44
C THR A 405 -23.25 10.51 -8.49
N PHE A 406 -23.10 9.26 -8.07
CA PHE A 406 -22.81 8.15 -8.96
C PHE A 406 -23.49 6.83 -8.55
N ASP A 407 -23.68 5.95 -9.52
CA ASP A 407 -24.11 4.57 -9.29
C ASP A 407 -22.93 3.62 -9.08
N ALA A 408 -23.10 2.63 -8.21
CA ALA A 408 -22.04 1.65 -7.97
C ALA A 408 -21.66 0.91 -9.26
N PRO A 409 -20.37 0.59 -9.46
CA PRO A 409 -19.95 -0.21 -10.60
C PRO A 409 -20.57 -1.61 -10.53
N ASP A 410 -20.77 -2.22 -11.70
CA ASP A 410 -21.42 -3.51 -11.81
C ASP A 410 -20.50 -4.64 -11.28
N GLY A 411 -21.10 -5.68 -10.68
CA GLY A 411 -20.39 -6.88 -10.23
C GLY A 411 -19.98 -6.87 -8.75
N SER A 412 -19.17 -7.86 -8.38
CA SER A 412 -18.70 -8.07 -7.00
C SER A 412 -17.17 -7.97 -6.89
N ASP A 413 -16.50 -7.48 -7.92
CA ASP A 413 -15.05 -7.30 -7.94
C ASP A 413 -14.62 -6.14 -7.03
N PRO A 414 -13.52 -6.26 -6.27
CA PRO A 414 -13.06 -5.17 -5.42
C PRO A 414 -12.84 -3.87 -6.19
N VAL A 415 -13.26 -2.76 -5.61
CA VAL A 415 -13.36 -1.46 -6.28
C VAL A 415 -12.24 -0.53 -5.81
N ALA A 416 -11.64 0.20 -6.73
CA ALA A 416 -10.80 1.36 -6.44
C ALA A 416 -11.26 2.57 -7.25
N LEU A 417 -10.91 3.77 -6.80
CA LEU A 417 -10.93 4.96 -7.66
C LEU A 417 -9.54 5.16 -8.26
N ASP A 418 -9.50 5.41 -9.56
CA ASP A 418 -8.29 5.73 -10.31
C ASP A 418 -8.08 7.26 -10.36
N PHE A 419 -7.15 7.74 -9.54
CA PHE A 419 -6.73 9.14 -9.47
C PHE A 419 -5.55 9.43 -10.41
N THR A 420 -5.31 8.64 -11.45
CA THR A 420 -4.26 8.91 -12.43
C THR A 420 -4.43 10.31 -13.04
N GLY A 421 -3.42 11.16 -12.84
CA GLY A 421 -3.40 12.55 -13.32
C GLY A 421 -3.96 13.58 -12.33
N PHE A 422 -4.35 13.18 -11.12
CA PHE A 422 -4.72 14.10 -10.05
C PHE A 422 -3.48 14.68 -9.33
N GLY A 423 -3.71 15.68 -8.48
CA GLY A 423 -2.66 16.34 -7.72
C GLY A 423 -2.43 15.69 -6.36
N LYS A 424 -3.13 16.19 -5.35
CA LYS A 424 -3.13 15.72 -3.97
C LYS A 424 -4.44 16.12 -3.31
N GLY A 425 -4.93 15.32 -2.38
CA GLY A 425 -6.03 15.75 -1.54
C GLY A 425 -6.62 14.64 -0.69
N GLU A 426 -7.90 14.73 -0.42
CA GLU A 426 -8.68 13.75 0.33
C GLU A 426 -10.00 13.47 -0.38
N ALA A 427 -10.52 12.26 -0.20
CA ALA A 427 -11.76 11.83 -0.83
C ALA A 427 -12.68 11.12 0.16
N TRP A 428 -13.98 11.26 -0.06
CA TRP A 428 -15.03 10.66 0.74
C TRP A 428 -16.12 10.06 -0.14
N ILE A 429 -16.59 8.88 0.23
CA ILE A 429 -17.76 8.23 -0.38
C ILE A 429 -18.82 8.10 0.70
N ASN A 430 -19.99 8.70 0.47
CA ASN A 430 -21.11 8.71 1.42
C ASN A 430 -20.67 9.20 2.82
N GLY A 431 -19.79 10.20 2.88
CA GLY A 431 -19.21 10.75 4.12
C GLY A 431 -18.08 9.91 4.74
N GLN A 432 -17.80 8.72 4.22
CA GLN A 432 -16.70 7.87 4.68
C GLN A 432 -15.41 8.22 3.95
N SER A 433 -14.36 8.59 4.69
CA SER A 433 -13.08 8.96 4.09
C SER A 433 -12.35 7.72 3.54
N ILE A 434 -12.05 7.73 2.25
CA ILE A 434 -11.20 6.70 1.61
C ILE A 434 -9.71 6.97 1.84
N GLY A 435 -9.37 8.10 2.48
CA GLY A 435 -8.02 8.52 2.82
C GLY A 435 -7.47 9.61 1.90
N ARG A 436 -6.19 9.91 2.09
CA ARG A 436 -5.46 10.89 1.27
C ARG A 436 -5.15 10.29 -0.09
N TYR A 437 -5.24 11.08 -1.15
CA TYR A 437 -4.63 10.75 -2.44
C TYR A 437 -3.45 11.66 -2.74
N TRP A 438 -2.38 11.11 -3.31
CA TRP A 438 -1.23 11.88 -3.76
C TRP A 438 -0.53 11.27 -5.00
N PRO A 439 -1.25 11.08 -6.11
CA PRO A 439 -0.72 10.47 -7.34
C PRO A 439 0.36 11.32 -8.02
N SER A 440 0.40 12.64 -7.78
CA SER A 440 1.52 13.48 -8.25
C SER A 440 2.85 13.18 -7.53
N TYR A 441 2.84 12.45 -6.41
CA TYR A 441 4.05 11.99 -5.75
C TYR A 441 4.66 10.82 -6.50
N ILE A 442 5.76 11.06 -7.20
CA ILE A 442 6.51 10.04 -7.95
C ILE A 442 7.38 9.20 -7.01
N ALA A 443 7.26 7.88 -7.12
CA ALA A 443 8.07 6.92 -6.39
C ALA A 443 9.54 7.02 -6.82
N SER A 444 10.43 7.20 -5.84
CA SER A 444 11.88 7.22 -6.04
C SER A 444 12.52 5.89 -5.64
N GLY A 445 13.77 5.67 -6.06
CA GLY A 445 14.54 4.47 -5.74
C GLY A 445 15.06 3.75 -6.99
N HIS A 446 15.78 2.65 -6.76
CA HIS A 446 16.33 1.81 -7.82
C HIS A 446 15.51 0.53 -7.92
N CYS A 447 14.61 0.50 -8.89
CA CYS A 447 13.80 -0.67 -9.18
C CYS A 447 14.57 -1.65 -10.06
N THR A 448 14.29 -2.93 -9.87
CA THR A 448 14.86 -3.99 -10.70
C THR A 448 13.82 -4.56 -11.65
N ALA A 449 14.22 -4.84 -12.89
CA ALA A 449 13.40 -5.59 -13.83
C ALA A 449 13.34 -7.08 -13.46
N TYR A 450 14.33 -7.58 -12.71
CA TYR A 450 14.43 -8.98 -12.30
C TYR A 450 14.78 -9.08 -10.81
N CYS A 451 13.92 -9.75 -10.03
CA CYS A 451 14.22 -10.07 -8.65
C CYS A 451 14.39 -11.58 -8.46
N ASN A 452 15.45 -11.98 -7.76
CA ASN A 452 15.73 -13.36 -7.42
C ASN A 452 15.48 -13.60 -5.93
N TYR A 453 14.81 -14.72 -5.59
CA TYR A 453 14.55 -15.10 -4.20
C TYR A 453 15.85 -15.42 -3.43
N ARG A 454 16.89 -15.89 -4.13
CA ARG A 454 18.13 -16.38 -3.52
C ARG A 454 18.89 -15.29 -2.76
N GLY A 455 19.45 -15.67 -1.62
CA GLY A 455 20.25 -14.81 -0.75
C GLY A 455 19.42 -13.87 0.12
N ALA A 456 20.08 -13.25 1.10
CA ALA A 456 19.44 -12.40 2.09
C ALA A 456 18.50 -11.35 1.48
N TYR A 457 17.32 -11.20 2.07
CA TYR A 457 16.34 -10.22 1.66
C TYR A 457 16.59 -8.87 2.34
N ARG A 458 16.37 -7.78 1.61
CA ARG A 458 16.26 -6.41 2.13
C ARG A 458 15.09 -5.74 1.41
N SER A 459 14.44 -4.77 2.04
CA SER A 459 13.25 -4.10 1.46
C SER A 459 13.51 -3.43 0.11
N SER A 460 14.77 -3.08 -0.20
CA SER A 460 15.17 -2.53 -1.50
C SER A 460 15.39 -3.57 -2.62
N LYS A 461 15.43 -4.87 -2.31
CA LYS A 461 15.87 -5.93 -3.24
C LYS A 461 14.94 -6.12 -4.43
N CYS A 462 13.62 -6.03 -4.21
CA CYS A 462 12.60 -6.30 -5.23
C CYS A 462 11.69 -5.09 -5.49
N LEU A 463 12.20 -3.86 -5.38
CA LEU A 463 11.40 -2.65 -5.62
C LEU A 463 10.84 -2.61 -7.05
N LYS A 464 9.59 -2.16 -7.16
CA LYS A 464 8.85 -1.97 -8.41
C LYS A 464 8.26 -0.55 -8.45
N ASN A 465 7.83 -0.12 -9.64
CA ASN A 465 7.13 1.15 -9.88
C ASN A 465 7.93 2.46 -9.63
N CYS A 466 9.25 2.43 -9.59
CA CYS A 466 10.08 3.64 -9.53
C CYS A 466 9.86 4.51 -10.78
N GLY A 467 9.85 5.83 -10.62
CA GLY A 467 9.59 6.79 -11.68
C GLY A 467 8.12 6.91 -12.09
N LYS A 468 7.21 6.18 -11.42
CA LYS A 468 5.76 6.27 -11.60
C LYS A 468 5.11 6.91 -10.36
N PRO A 469 3.85 7.40 -10.46
CA PRO A 469 3.05 7.71 -9.28
C PRO A 469 3.14 6.63 -8.21
N SER A 470 3.39 7.03 -6.97
CA SER A 470 3.52 6.11 -5.83
C SER A 470 2.24 5.34 -5.54
N GLN A 471 1.08 5.96 -5.77
CA GLN A 471 -0.22 5.32 -5.71
C GLN A 471 -1.22 6.06 -6.62
N THR A 472 -1.89 5.34 -7.52
CA THR A 472 -2.98 5.88 -8.37
C THR A 472 -4.34 5.28 -8.04
N LEU A 473 -4.37 4.06 -7.54
CA LEU A 473 -5.59 3.33 -7.21
C LEU A 473 -5.85 3.42 -5.71
N TYR A 474 -7.05 3.89 -5.34
CA TYR A 474 -7.46 4.12 -3.96
C TYR A 474 -8.67 3.25 -3.65
N HIS A 475 -8.49 2.28 -2.75
CA HIS A 475 -9.48 1.26 -2.42
C HIS A 475 -10.78 1.88 -1.90
N VAL A 476 -11.90 1.42 -2.46
CA VAL A 476 -13.27 1.71 -2.01
C VAL A 476 -13.91 0.41 -1.51
N PRO A 477 -14.15 0.28 -0.20
CA PRO A 477 -14.89 -0.87 0.31
C PRO A 477 -16.29 -0.93 -0.31
N GLN A 478 -16.65 -2.06 -0.91
CA GLN A 478 -17.98 -2.24 -1.51
C GLN A 478 -19.12 -2.00 -0.51
N SER A 479 -18.90 -2.32 0.77
CA SER A 479 -19.87 -2.06 1.84
C SER A 479 -20.18 -0.58 2.07
N TRP A 480 -19.38 0.34 1.52
CA TRP A 480 -19.63 1.79 1.57
C TRP A 480 -20.48 2.28 0.40
N LEU A 481 -20.72 1.43 -0.59
CA LEU A 481 -21.49 1.73 -1.78
C LEU A 481 -22.94 1.25 -1.61
N LYS A 482 -23.86 2.11 -2.02
CA LYS A 482 -25.26 1.79 -2.32
C LYS A 482 -25.36 1.45 -3.81
N PRO A 483 -26.40 0.73 -4.27
CA PRO A 483 -26.58 0.47 -5.70
C PRO A 483 -26.59 1.75 -6.55
N THR A 484 -27.31 2.76 -6.10
CA THR A 484 -27.44 4.06 -6.77
C THR A 484 -27.35 5.22 -5.79
N GLY A 485 -27.14 6.43 -6.31
CA GLY A 485 -27.19 7.66 -5.52
C GLY A 485 -26.07 7.79 -4.47
N ASN A 486 -24.89 7.26 -4.76
CA ASN A 486 -23.72 7.46 -3.92
C ASN A 486 -23.18 8.87 -4.07
N THR A 487 -22.77 9.51 -2.99
CA THR A 487 -22.12 10.81 -3.04
C THR A 487 -20.61 10.66 -2.96
N LEU A 488 -19.89 11.20 -3.94
CA LEU A 488 -18.43 11.36 -3.90
C LEU A 488 -18.11 12.82 -3.60
N VAL A 489 -17.24 13.06 -2.63
CA VAL A 489 -16.64 14.38 -2.36
C VAL A 489 -15.13 14.26 -2.47
N LEU A 490 -14.51 15.24 -3.11
CA LEU A 490 -13.06 15.39 -3.23
C LEU A 490 -12.68 16.76 -2.70
N PHE A 491 -11.63 16.83 -1.88
CA PHE A 491 -10.85 18.05 -1.73
C PHE A 491 -9.61 17.88 -2.61
N GLU A 492 -9.37 18.79 -3.55
CA GLU A 492 -8.18 18.83 -4.40
C GLU A 492 -7.30 20.03 -4.04
N GLU A 493 -6.12 19.72 -3.52
CA GLU A 493 -5.17 20.67 -2.95
C GLU A 493 -4.36 21.38 -4.02
N ILE A 494 -3.88 20.64 -5.02
CA ILE A 494 -2.93 21.16 -6.03
C ILE A 494 -3.67 21.61 -7.30
N GLY A 495 -4.72 20.89 -7.66
CA GLY A 495 -5.54 21.14 -8.84
C GLY A 495 -5.46 19.99 -9.84
N SER A 496 -6.62 19.60 -10.35
CA SER A 496 -6.76 18.52 -11.34
C SER A 496 -8.05 18.71 -12.15
N ASP A 497 -8.30 17.82 -13.11
CA ASP A 497 -9.58 17.71 -13.81
C ASP A 497 -10.41 16.58 -13.19
N PRO A 498 -11.45 16.88 -12.40
CA PRO A 498 -12.26 15.85 -11.71
C PRO A 498 -13.00 14.93 -12.70
N THR A 499 -13.20 15.35 -13.95
CA THR A 499 -13.88 14.53 -14.98
C THR A 499 -13.06 13.34 -15.45
N ARG A 500 -11.76 13.29 -15.10
CA ARG A 500 -10.87 12.16 -15.42
C ARG A 500 -10.97 10.99 -14.43
N LEU A 501 -11.67 11.18 -13.32
CA LEU A 501 -11.83 10.12 -12.33
C LEU A 501 -12.57 8.93 -12.93
N SER A 502 -12.17 7.72 -12.58
CA SER A 502 -12.84 6.48 -12.99
C SER A 502 -12.79 5.44 -11.87
N PHE A 503 -13.66 4.45 -11.95
CA PHE A 503 -13.52 3.22 -11.19
C PHE A 503 -12.47 2.32 -11.83
N ALA A 504 -11.73 1.60 -10.99
CA ALA A 504 -10.86 0.52 -11.38
C ALA A 504 -11.31 -0.74 -10.63
N LEU A 505 -11.85 -1.72 -11.35
CA LEU A 505 -12.30 -2.99 -10.79
C LEU A 505 -11.16 -4.00 -10.84
N LYS A 506 -10.82 -4.57 -9.69
CA LYS A 506 -9.72 -5.53 -9.57
C LYS A 506 -10.18 -6.92 -9.99
N GLN A 507 -9.56 -7.44 -11.04
CA GLN A 507 -9.85 -8.74 -11.64
C GLN A 507 -8.59 -9.58 -11.73
N ILE A 508 -8.76 -10.87 -12.05
CA ILE A 508 -7.64 -11.78 -12.32
C ILE A 508 -7.60 -12.02 -13.83
N GLU A 509 -6.54 -11.57 -14.48
CA GLU A 509 -6.36 -11.63 -15.93
C GLU A 509 -5.95 -13.04 -16.41
N SER A 510 -5.08 -13.68 -15.63
CA SER A 510 -4.63 -15.04 -15.91
C SER A 510 -4.19 -15.76 -14.63
N VAL A 511 -4.29 -17.09 -14.70
CA VAL A 511 -3.72 -18.01 -13.73
C VAL A 511 -2.61 -18.81 -14.38
N CYS A 512 -1.52 -19.01 -13.65
CA CYS A 512 -0.32 -19.66 -14.17
C CYS A 512 0.17 -20.73 -13.20
N ALA A 513 0.84 -21.75 -13.72
CA ALA A 513 1.60 -22.68 -12.90
C ALA A 513 2.85 -23.12 -13.63
N HIS A 514 3.92 -23.40 -12.88
CA HIS A 514 5.19 -23.86 -13.43
C HIS A 514 5.79 -24.92 -12.52
N VAL A 515 5.72 -26.19 -12.96
CA VAL A 515 6.14 -27.34 -12.17
C VAL A 515 7.15 -28.16 -12.97
N SER A 516 8.26 -28.55 -12.33
CA SER A 516 9.30 -29.39 -12.93
C SER A 516 9.17 -30.86 -12.53
N GLU A 517 9.83 -31.73 -13.29
CA GLU A 517 9.98 -33.16 -12.95
C GLU A 517 10.68 -33.39 -11.60
N SER A 518 11.39 -32.39 -11.07
CA SER A 518 12.05 -32.46 -9.77
C SER A 518 11.19 -31.94 -8.62
N HIS A 519 9.96 -31.47 -8.87
CA HIS A 519 9.04 -31.07 -7.80
C HIS A 519 8.55 -32.29 -6.99
N PRO A 520 8.38 -32.15 -5.66
CA PRO A 520 7.65 -33.14 -4.90
C PRO A 520 6.16 -33.11 -5.31
N PRO A 521 5.42 -34.22 -5.13
CA PRO A 521 3.97 -34.22 -5.23
C PRO A 521 3.34 -33.16 -4.29
N PRO A 522 2.20 -32.56 -4.64
CA PRO A 522 1.46 -31.65 -3.76
C PRO A 522 1.26 -32.21 -2.36
N VAL A 523 1.31 -31.37 -1.31
CA VAL A 523 1.30 -31.83 0.08
C VAL A 523 0.00 -32.58 0.42
N ASP A 524 -1.14 -32.14 -0.14
CA ASP A 524 -2.45 -32.80 0.06
C ASP A 524 -2.53 -34.23 -0.48
N MET A 525 -1.60 -34.64 -1.33
CA MET A 525 -1.55 -35.98 -1.89
C MET A 525 -0.80 -36.96 -0.97
N TRP A 526 -0.22 -36.46 0.13
CA TRP A 526 0.38 -37.27 1.17
C TRP A 526 -0.69 -37.59 2.23
N SER A 527 -1.25 -38.81 2.16
CA SER A 527 -2.09 -39.36 3.23
C SER A 527 -1.29 -40.36 4.07
N SER A 528 -1.60 -40.44 5.36
CA SER A 528 -1.07 -41.46 6.27
C SER A 528 -1.63 -42.87 5.94
N ASP A 529 -2.79 -42.94 5.29
CA ASP A 529 -3.63 -44.15 5.26
C ASP A 529 -3.82 -44.81 3.88
N THR A 530 -3.48 -44.17 2.76
CA THR A 530 -3.72 -44.76 1.42
C THR A 530 -2.45 -44.99 0.61
N LYS A 531 -2.17 -46.28 0.36
CA LYS A 531 -1.18 -46.81 -0.58
C LYS A 531 -1.46 -46.47 -2.07
N LEU A 532 -2.13 -45.37 -2.36
CA LEU A 532 -2.29 -44.86 -3.73
C LEU A 532 -1.32 -43.70 -3.94
N GLN A 533 -0.06 -44.09 -4.15
CA GLN A 533 1.03 -43.21 -4.55
C GLN A 533 0.76 -42.67 -5.96
N ILE A 534 0.22 -41.46 -6.08
CA ILE A 534 0.56 -40.67 -7.26
C ILE A 534 2.02 -40.24 -7.07
N SER A 535 2.92 -41.02 -7.67
CA SER A 535 4.36 -41.00 -7.42
C SER A 535 5.10 -39.91 -8.21
N GLY A 536 4.54 -38.70 -8.34
CA GLY A 536 5.20 -37.67 -9.15
C GLY A 536 4.58 -36.28 -9.10
N PRO A 537 5.28 -35.29 -9.68
CA PRO A 537 4.86 -33.90 -9.70
C PRO A 537 3.57 -33.71 -10.51
N VAL A 538 2.70 -32.85 -9.99
CA VAL A 538 1.42 -32.50 -10.60
C VAL A 538 1.34 -30.98 -10.69
N LEU A 539 0.99 -30.49 -11.86
CA LEU A 539 0.63 -29.09 -12.06
C LEU A 539 -0.88 -28.95 -11.84
N SER A 540 -1.28 -28.06 -10.95
CA SER A 540 -2.69 -27.75 -10.70
C SER A 540 -3.01 -26.32 -11.08
N LEU A 541 -4.14 -26.12 -11.75
CA LEU A 541 -4.75 -24.83 -12.01
C LEU A 541 -6.11 -24.78 -11.34
N GLU A 542 -6.47 -23.62 -10.79
CA GLU A 542 -7.78 -23.37 -10.21
C GLU A 542 -8.15 -21.90 -10.46
N CYS A 543 -9.36 -21.69 -10.97
CA CYS A 543 -9.91 -20.36 -11.10
C CYS A 543 -10.32 -19.80 -9.73
N PRO A 544 -10.04 -18.52 -9.47
CA PRO A 544 -10.14 -17.91 -8.14
C PRO A 544 -11.60 -17.78 -7.66
N SER A 545 -12.54 -17.56 -8.58
CA SER A 545 -13.95 -17.38 -8.24
C SER A 545 -14.75 -18.69 -8.37
N PRO A 546 -15.78 -18.92 -7.52
CA PRO A 546 -16.54 -20.17 -7.53
C PRO A 546 -17.25 -20.48 -8.85
N ASN A 547 -17.68 -19.42 -9.55
CA ASN A 547 -18.47 -19.51 -10.78
C ASN A 547 -17.61 -19.43 -12.06
N GLN A 548 -16.29 -19.24 -11.91
CA GLN A 548 -15.39 -19.17 -13.05
C GLN A 548 -14.93 -20.55 -13.47
N ILE A 549 -14.74 -20.71 -14.77
CA ILE A 549 -14.10 -21.88 -15.37
C ILE A 549 -12.86 -21.45 -16.15
N ILE A 550 -11.96 -22.38 -16.37
CA ILE A 550 -10.83 -22.19 -17.27
C ILE A 550 -11.40 -22.07 -18.70
N SER A 551 -11.46 -20.85 -19.22
CA SER A 551 -12.06 -20.53 -20.52
C SER A 551 -11.10 -20.88 -21.66
N SER A 552 -9.81 -20.62 -21.46
CA SER A 552 -8.77 -20.85 -22.48
C SER A 552 -7.39 -21.05 -21.88
N ILE A 553 -6.52 -21.72 -22.64
CA ILE A 553 -5.09 -21.85 -22.33
C ILE A 553 -4.32 -20.92 -23.24
N LYS A 554 -3.76 -19.84 -22.67
CA LYS A 554 -2.96 -18.82 -23.37
C LYS A 554 -1.58 -19.36 -23.74
N PHE A 555 -0.99 -20.17 -22.87
CA PHE A 555 0.32 -20.77 -23.07
C PHE A 555 0.41 -22.13 -22.39
N ALA A 556 1.06 -23.08 -23.04
CA ALA A 556 1.51 -24.31 -22.42
C ALA A 556 2.78 -24.82 -23.10
N SER A 557 3.77 -25.22 -22.31
CA SER A 557 5.01 -25.82 -22.82
C SER A 557 5.58 -26.81 -21.80
N PHE A 558 5.88 -28.02 -22.26
CA PHE A 558 6.63 -29.02 -21.51
C PHE A 558 8.03 -29.18 -22.12
N GLY A 559 9.08 -28.96 -21.33
CA GLY A 559 10.46 -28.98 -21.78
C GLY A 559 11.28 -27.98 -20.98
N THR A 560 11.89 -27.00 -21.65
CA THR A 560 12.69 -25.94 -20.99
C THR A 560 12.07 -24.55 -21.20
N PRO A 561 10.80 -24.31 -20.79
CA PRO A 561 10.16 -23.00 -20.94
C PRO A 561 10.92 -21.92 -20.17
N LEU A 562 10.83 -20.69 -20.65
CA LEU A 562 11.47 -19.50 -20.07
C LEU A 562 10.42 -18.47 -19.67
N GLY A 563 10.81 -17.52 -18.82
CA GLY A 563 9.97 -16.42 -18.39
C GLY A 563 9.17 -16.73 -17.12
N THR A 564 8.23 -15.84 -16.82
CA THR A 564 7.33 -15.92 -15.65
C THR A 564 5.88 -15.73 -16.10
N CYS A 565 4.91 -15.92 -15.20
CA CYS A 565 3.48 -15.72 -15.52
C CYS A 565 3.22 -14.41 -16.27
N GLY A 566 2.53 -14.47 -17.43
CA GLY A 566 2.30 -13.33 -18.33
C GLY A 566 3.45 -13.02 -19.31
N SER A 567 4.56 -13.75 -19.23
CA SER A 567 5.75 -13.58 -20.08
C SER A 567 6.40 -14.90 -20.47
N PHE A 568 5.66 -16.01 -20.35
CA PHE A 568 6.20 -17.32 -20.69
C PHE A 568 6.54 -17.39 -22.18
N SER A 569 7.64 -18.07 -22.48
CA SER A 569 8.10 -18.30 -23.84
C SER A 569 8.58 -19.73 -24.00
N GLN A 570 8.52 -20.20 -25.25
CA GLN A 570 8.93 -21.55 -25.60
C GLN A 570 10.44 -21.70 -25.42
N GLY A 571 10.85 -22.83 -24.84
CA GLY A 571 12.25 -23.23 -24.78
C GLY A 571 12.76 -23.79 -26.12
N GLN A 572 14.08 -23.97 -26.20
CA GLN A 572 14.73 -24.72 -27.28
C GLN A 572 14.28 -26.19 -27.30
N CYS A 573 14.00 -26.75 -26.12
CA CYS A 573 13.38 -28.06 -25.97
C CYS A 573 11.91 -27.91 -25.61
N ARG A 574 11.02 -28.50 -26.43
CA ARG A 574 9.58 -28.50 -26.17
C ARG A 574 8.88 -29.73 -26.72
N SER A 575 7.86 -30.17 -26.01
CA SER A 575 6.90 -31.14 -26.51
C SER A 575 5.90 -30.49 -27.46
N GLN A 576 5.55 -31.21 -28.53
CA GLN A 576 4.57 -30.77 -29.54
C GLN A 576 3.12 -30.93 -29.08
N ASN A 577 2.84 -31.79 -28.09
CA ASN A 577 1.48 -32.09 -27.63
C ASN A 577 1.12 -31.40 -26.30
N ALA A 578 2.02 -30.60 -25.72
CA ALA A 578 1.82 -29.98 -24.42
C ALA A 578 0.53 -29.13 -24.37
N LEU A 579 0.33 -28.26 -25.37
CA LEU A 579 -0.84 -27.40 -25.44
C LEU A 579 -2.14 -28.18 -25.57
N SER A 580 -2.24 -29.10 -26.53
CA SER A 580 -3.46 -29.88 -26.74
C SER A 580 -3.81 -30.77 -25.55
N THR A 581 -2.80 -31.30 -24.86
CA THR A 581 -2.97 -32.12 -23.65
C THR A 581 -3.55 -31.31 -22.50
N VAL A 582 -2.99 -30.12 -22.25
CA VAL A 582 -3.47 -29.22 -21.19
C VAL A 582 -4.85 -28.65 -21.51
N GLN A 583 -5.10 -28.25 -22.77
CA GLN A 583 -6.41 -27.79 -23.20
C GLN A 583 -7.50 -28.83 -22.94
N LYS A 584 -7.25 -30.09 -23.33
CA LYS A 584 -8.19 -31.20 -23.12
C LYS A 584 -8.44 -31.48 -21.63
N ALA A 585 -7.44 -31.27 -20.78
CA ALA A 585 -7.55 -31.54 -19.35
C ALA A 585 -8.23 -30.41 -18.56
N CYS A 586 -8.14 -29.17 -19.03
CA CYS A 586 -8.43 -28.00 -18.20
C CYS A 586 -9.63 -27.15 -18.66
N ILE A 587 -9.84 -27.00 -19.97
CA ILE A 587 -10.90 -26.11 -20.47
C ILE A 587 -12.27 -26.61 -20.04
N GLY A 588 -13.14 -25.70 -19.59
CA GLY A 588 -14.50 -26.01 -19.13
C GLY A 588 -14.59 -26.44 -17.67
N SER A 589 -13.46 -26.55 -16.97
CA SER A 589 -13.42 -26.93 -15.55
C SER A 589 -12.99 -25.75 -14.68
N LYS A 590 -13.51 -25.66 -13.45
CA LYS A 590 -13.03 -24.69 -12.44
C LYS A 590 -11.58 -24.93 -12.06
N SER A 591 -11.21 -26.20 -11.96
CA SER A 591 -9.86 -26.65 -11.60
C SER A 591 -9.47 -27.88 -12.40
N CYS A 592 -8.18 -28.03 -12.67
CA CYS A 592 -7.63 -29.21 -13.33
C CYS A 592 -6.25 -29.56 -12.74
N SER A 593 -5.85 -30.82 -12.91
CA SER A 593 -4.54 -31.31 -12.52
C SER A 593 -3.93 -32.11 -13.66
N VAL A 594 -2.65 -31.86 -13.96
CA VAL A 594 -1.92 -32.52 -15.04
C VAL A 594 -0.61 -33.07 -14.51
N GLN A 595 -0.40 -34.38 -14.68
CA GLN A 595 0.82 -35.05 -14.23
C GLN A 595 2.02 -34.60 -15.08
N VAL A 596 3.06 -34.08 -14.42
CA VAL A 596 4.28 -33.60 -15.08
C VAL A 596 5.22 -34.78 -15.27
N SER A 597 5.18 -35.40 -16.45
CA SER A 597 6.02 -36.57 -16.74
C SER A 597 6.29 -36.77 -18.23
N ILE A 598 7.39 -37.45 -18.55
CA ILE A 598 7.68 -37.92 -19.91
C ILE A 598 6.61 -38.87 -20.48
N LYS A 599 5.85 -39.57 -19.62
CA LYS A 599 4.77 -40.45 -20.05
C LYS A 599 3.59 -39.64 -20.61
N ALA A 600 3.31 -38.47 -20.02
CA ALA A 600 2.23 -37.59 -20.45
C ALA A 600 2.60 -36.76 -21.69
N PHE A 601 3.86 -36.29 -21.77
CA PHE A 601 4.25 -35.29 -22.76
C PHE A 601 5.38 -35.70 -23.72
N GLY A 602 5.89 -36.94 -23.59
CA GLY A 602 7.10 -37.38 -24.28
C GLY A 602 8.38 -36.87 -23.63
N ASP A 603 9.54 -37.27 -24.16
CA ASP A 603 10.86 -36.81 -23.71
C ASP A 603 11.51 -35.89 -24.77
N PRO A 604 11.15 -34.60 -24.80
CA PRO A 604 11.64 -33.67 -25.83
C PRO A 604 13.13 -33.31 -25.69
N CYS A 605 13.77 -33.63 -24.56
CA CYS A 605 15.21 -33.42 -24.35
C CYS A 605 15.76 -34.38 -23.30
N ARG A 606 16.30 -35.51 -23.78
CA ARG A 606 16.98 -36.50 -22.94
C ARG A 606 18.11 -35.87 -22.11
N GLY A 607 18.21 -36.27 -20.85
CA GLY A 607 19.26 -35.80 -19.93
C GLY A 607 19.07 -34.38 -19.38
N LYS A 608 18.01 -33.66 -19.76
CA LYS A 608 17.63 -32.38 -19.15
C LYS A 608 16.38 -32.56 -18.30
N THR A 609 16.31 -31.87 -17.16
CA THR A 609 15.10 -31.74 -16.35
C THR A 609 14.08 -30.91 -17.11
N LYS A 610 12.88 -31.44 -17.29
CA LYS A 610 11.78 -30.73 -17.94
C LYS A 610 10.87 -30.09 -16.91
N SER A 611 10.13 -29.10 -17.37
CA SER A 611 9.05 -28.49 -16.63
C SER A 611 7.87 -28.18 -17.53
N LEU A 612 6.68 -28.26 -16.94
CA LEU A 612 5.43 -27.81 -17.54
C LEU A 612 5.15 -26.40 -17.03
N ALA A 613 5.10 -25.43 -17.93
CA ALA A 613 4.61 -24.09 -17.66
C ALA A 613 3.29 -23.86 -18.40
N VAL A 614 2.27 -23.37 -17.69
CA VAL A 614 0.94 -23.11 -18.23
C VAL A 614 0.47 -21.74 -17.80
N GLU A 615 -0.19 -21.02 -18.71
CA GLU A 615 -0.97 -19.82 -18.46
C GLU A 615 -2.38 -20.00 -19.03
N ALA A 616 -3.39 -19.68 -18.23
CA ALA A 616 -4.80 -19.86 -18.55
C ALA A 616 -5.62 -18.62 -18.18
N SER A 617 -6.75 -18.44 -18.86
CA SER A 617 -7.75 -17.43 -18.52
C SER A 617 -8.95 -18.07 -17.83
N CYS A 618 -9.54 -17.32 -16.91
CA CYS A 618 -10.73 -17.70 -16.15
C CYS A 618 -11.86 -16.71 -16.47
N GLU A 619 -13.03 -17.23 -16.84
CA GLU A 619 -14.25 -16.46 -17.13
C GLU A 619 -15.45 -17.04 -16.40
#